data_AF-A0AA89C3E8-F1
#
_entry.id   AF-A0AA89C3E8-F1
#
_cell.length_a   1.000
_cell.length_b   1.000
_cell.length_c   1.000
_cell.angle_alpha   90.00
_cell.angle_beta   90.00
_cell.angle_gamma   90.00
#
_symmetry.space_group_name_H-M   'P 1'
#
loop_
_entity.id
_entity.type
_entity.pdbx_description
1 polymer ?
#
loop_
_entity_poly.entity_id
_entity_poly.type
_entity_poly.pdbx_seq_one_letter_code
_entity_poly.pdbx_strand_id
1 'polypeptide(L)'
;DPGFSFCWDNVQKLSITRHPGVNKNSMMIWALCFATQNRISFSHEEFNQDTISATEIPLNIFLPSKDDFQCLRERMEIMVQHIIVKYFDEFKECTVPRITHEFTEESDTKSHIVNLGVIQENPSTCKGTIEILKYLHRYVPQYSDGKPYQTVCSGDQLSVERMIEAKLAMACSEEPSDRLDGLVPRPQGFHKRNIVLQDAMNMLYDGRSTGDLGSLIQIRNTFHFNNVKKKVADNINHAVDFWNFVTEAFICSIVCKILNVLSVDEKFQTMEDKQQEIKGIAIQVVDKVWPRISFNSIRDACEESLESTTESSIDHVCEYTRAVVWQGLKMMCQRDAERENNGNFLMIDWRVDMVDFWNNNHYKYLILGHRLLSDMNGLLPERLAQEIKWNSTANLSGLPGHNIALDLVNEFLNNEFKTNLKECHGRYTDKQIHRCSKLVGKLGKDTERIYQYNIVQKPVIHCHSSEVDNTKNIKKFLELYMPQNMLENSNTLRSHRGFHDFVHRICIKNPKKLSERLSKYRINLANEQYVHL
;
A
#
# COMPACT_ATOMS: atom_id res chain seq x y z
N ASP A 1 -14.31 15.48 -21.74
CA ASP A 1 -13.63 15.96 -20.51
C ASP A 1 -13.06 14.79 -19.76
N PRO A 2 -11.88 14.94 -19.12
CA PRO A 2 -11.13 13.82 -18.55
C PRO A 2 -11.84 13.05 -17.43
N GLY A 3 -12.94 13.57 -16.89
CA GLY A 3 -13.62 13.02 -15.72
C GLY A 3 -12.90 13.38 -14.41
N PHE A 4 -13.49 13.03 -13.28
CA PHE A 4 -12.89 13.20 -11.97
C PHE A 4 -13.36 12.10 -11.03
N SER A 5 -12.67 11.95 -9.90
CA SER A 5 -12.99 10.99 -8.85
C SER A 5 -13.07 11.70 -7.50
N PHE A 6 -13.91 11.22 -6.60
CA PHE A 6 -13.98 11.69 -5.22
C PHE A 6 -13.08 10.86 -4.31
N CYS A 7 -12.64 11.46 -3.20
CA CYS A 7 -12.11 10.72 -2.08
C CYS A 7 -12.54 11.39 -0.78
N TRP A 8 -12.87 10.59 0.24
CA TRP A 8 -13.15 11.10 1.57
C TRP A 8 -12.67 10.15 2.67
N ASP A 9 -12.39 10.74 3.82
CA ASP A 9 -12.04 10.03 5.03
C ASP A 9 -12.59 10.78 6.26
N ASN A 10 -12.63 10.07 7.38
CA ASN A 10 -12.99 10.61 8.66
C ASN A 10 -11.95 11.64 9.16
N VAL A 11 -12.45 12.75 9.71
CA VAL A 11 -11.63 13.74 10.40
C VAL A 11 -12.16 13.90 11.81
N GLN A 12 -11.28 13.68 12.78
CA GLN A 12 -11.65 13.72 14.19
C GLN A 12 -10.90 14.82 14.94
N LYS A 13 -11.61 15.51 15.83
CA LYS A 13 -11.05 16.60 16.64
C LYS A 13 -11.69 16.65 18.02
N LEU A 14 -10.85 16.60 19.06
CA LEU A 14 -11.31 16.83 20.42
C LEU A 14 -11.59 18.33 20.63
N SER A 15 -12.82 18.64 21.02
CA SER A 15 -13.24 19.94 21.52
C SER A 15 -13.10 19.97 23.03
N ILE A 16 -12.27 20.87 23.56
CA ILE A 16 -11.95 20.96 24.99
C ILE A 16 -12.68 22.17 25.58
N THR A 17 -13.41 21.96 26.69
CA THR A 17 -14.03 23.06 27.43
C THR A 17 -12.99 23.78 28.29
N ARG A 18 -12.91 25.11 28.17
CA ARG A 18 -11.89 25.94 28.86
C ARG A 18 -12.13 26.16 30.35
N HIS A 19 -13.36 25.95 30.83
CA HIS A 19 -13.73 26.22 32.22
C HIS A 19 -13.63 24.96 33.08
N PRO A 20 -12.80 24.95 34.14
CA PRO A 20 -12.57 23.78 35.01
C PRO A 20 -13.82 23.21 35.69
N GLY A 21 -14.94 23.94 35.70
CA GLY A 21 -16.20 23.52 36.30
C GLY A 21 -17.22 22.87 35.36
N VAL A 22 -16.94 22.79 34.04
CA VAL A 22 -17.88 22.22 33.05
C VAL A 22 -17.16 21.17 32.20
N ASN A 23 -17.25 19.92 32.60
CA ASN A 23 -16.63 18.81 31.88
C ASN A 23 -17.50 18.37 30.69
N LYS A 24 -17.49 19.17 29.62
CA LYS A 24 -18.21 18.91 28.35
C LYS A 24 -17.22 18.81 27.19
N ASN A 25 -16.18 17.98 27.33
CA ASN A 25 -15.32 17.66 26.19
C ASN A 25 -16.12 16.78 25.23
N SER A 26 -16.06 17.08 23.93
CA SER A 26 -16.73 16.28 22.90
C SER A 26 -15.77 15.98 21.77
N MET A 27 -15.80 14.74 21.29
CA MET A 27 -15.08 14.36 20.09
C MET A 27 -15.95 14.73 18.89
N MET A 28 -15.47 15.62 18.06
CA MET A 28 -16.09 15.97 16.79
C MET A 28 -15.61 14.96 15.75
N ILE A 29 -16.54 14.31 15.07
CA ILE A 29 -16.26 13.30 14.05
C ILE A 29 -17.01 13.74 12.80
N TRP A 30 -16.26 14.07 11.75
CA TRP A 30 -16.75 14.60 10.49
C TRP A 30 -16.10 13.88 9.31
N ALA A 31 -16.50 14.23 8.08
CA ALA A 31 -15.81 13.77 6.87
C ALA A 31 -15.12 14.94 6.17
N LEU A 32 -13.88 14.71 5.74
CA LEU A 32 -13.18 15.61 4.83
C LEU A 32 -13.21 14.99 3.43
N CYS A 33 -13.59 15.78 2.44
CA CYS A 33 -13.76 15.32 1.06
C CYS A 33 -12.95 16.16 0.08
N PHE A 34 -12.44 15.53 -0.97
CA PHE A 34 -11.87 16.21 -2.13
C PHE A 34 -12.22 15.50 -3.43
N ALA A 35 -12.11 16.23 -4.54
CA ALA A 35 -12.19 15.68 -5.89
C ALA A 35 -10.80 15.77 -6.55
N THR A 36 -10.48 14.78 -7.38
CA THR A 36 -9.26 14.74 -8.19
C THR A 36 -9.66 14.59 -9.65
N GLN A 37 -9.16 15.47 -10.51
CA GLN A 37 -9.30 15.30 -11.95
C GLN A 37 -8.54 14.05 -12.38
N ASN A 38 -9.17 13.19 -13.18
CA ASN A 38 -8.52 11.99 -13.69
C ASN A 38 -7.39 12.40 -14.62
N ARG A 39 -6.16 11.92 -14.36
CA ARG A 39 -5.01 12.15 -15.26
C ARG A 39 -5.10 11.26 -16.49
N ILE A 40 -5.61 10.04 -16.29
CA ILE A 40 -5.80 9.04 -17.34
C ILE A 40 -7.31 8.93 -17.57
N SER A 41 -7.78 9.38 -18.74
CA SER A 41 -9.20 9.43 -19.04
C SER A 41 -9.65 8.32 -19.98
N PHE A 42 -10.67 7.60 -19.55
CA PHE A 42 -11.37 6.60 -20.35
C PHE A 42 -12.73 7.12 -20.86
N SER A 43 -12.97 8.43 -20.78
CA SER A 43 -14.22 9.06 -21.24
C SER A 43 -14.51 8.87 -22.74
N HIS A 44 -13.51 8.46 -23.52
CA HIS A 44 -13.60 8.16 -24.94
C HIS A 44 -14.09 6.74 -25.23
N GLU A 45 -14.03 5.83 -24.25
CA GLU A 45 -14.56 4.48 -24.42
C GLU A 45 -16.08 4.56 -24.52
N GLU A 46 -16.64 3.94 -25.56
CA GLU A 46 -18.09 3.81 -25.66
C GLU A 46 -18.61 3.15 -24.39
N PHE A 47 -19.73 3.68 -23.87
CA PHE A 47 -20.36 3.13 -22.69
C PHE A 47 -20.93 1.75 -23.03
N ASN A 48 -20.09 0.73 -22.96
CA ASN A 48 -20.50 -0.66 -23.10
C ASN A 48 -20.92 -1.17 -21.71
N GLN A 49 -22.19 -1.54 -21.59
CA GLN A 49 -22.76 -2.13 -20.37
C GLN A 49 -22.52 -3.64 -20.26
N ASP A 50 -21.76 -4.23 -21.19
CA ASP A 50 -21.38 -5.64 -21.13
C ASP A 50 -20.64 -5.91 -19.83
N THR A 51 -21.38 -6.46 -18.89
CA THR A 51 -20.94 -6.85 -17.56
C THR A 51 -21.33 -8.30 -17.36
N ILE A 52 -20.52 -9.02 -16.59
CA ILE A 52 -20.80 -10.41 -16.24
C ILE A 52 -21.27 -10.50 -14.80
N SER A 53 -22.04 -11.56 -14.49
CA SER A 53 -22.40 -11.82 -13.11
C SER A 53 -21.16 -12.06 -12.26
N ALA A 54 -21.16 -11.58 -11.01
CA ALA A 54 -20.09 -11.89 -10.06
C ALA A 54 -19.90 -13.41 -9.86
N THR A 55 -20.93 -14.23 -10.10
CA THR A 55 -20.84 -15.70 -10.04
C THR A 55 -20.10 -16.33 -11.23
N GLU A 56 -20.02 -15.63 -12.36
CA GLU A 56 -19.32 -16.08 -13.57
C GLU A 56 -17.82 -15.79 -13.50
N ILE A 57 -17.40 -14.87 -12.61
CA ILE A 57 -16.01 -14.52 -12.38
C ILE A 57 -15.24 -15.73 -11.79
N PRO A 58 -14.18 -16.21 -12.45
CA PRO A 58 -13.39 -17.36 -11.96
C PRO A 58 -12.69 -17.11 -10.62
N LEU A 59 -12.60 -18.12 -9.73
CA LEU A 59 -11.98 -17.92 -8.41
C LEU A 59 -10.48 -17.60 -8.45
N ASN A 60 -9.78 -18.07 -9.50
CA ASN A 60 -8.35 -17.88 -9.64
C ASN A 60 -7.94 -16.41 -9.82
N ILE A 61 -8.85 -15.50 -10.19
CA ILE A 61 -8.55 -14.07 -10.31
C ILE A 61 -8.31 -13.39 -8.94
N PHE A 62 -8.79 -13.99 -7.85
CA PHE A 62 -8.71 -13.40 -6.51
C PHE A 62 -7.42 -13.72 -5.78
N LEU A 63 -6.62 -14.63 -6.31
CA LEU A 63 -5.40 -15.14 -5.69
C LEU A 63 -4.23 -15.02 -6.66
N PRO A 64 -2.99 -14.93 -6.16
CA PRO A 64 -1.84 -14.67 -7.02
C PRO A 64 -1.51 -15.92 -7.85
N SER A 65 -1.35 -15.71 -9.16
CA SER A 65 -0.86 -16.71 -10.12
C SER A 65 0.66 -16.88 -10.05
N LYS A 66 1.19 -17.85 -10.82
CA LYS A 66 2.64 -17.97 -11.01
C LYS A 66 3.22 -16.72 -11.68
N ASP A 67 2.50 -16.16 -12.64
CA ASP A 67 2.92 -14.97 -13.39
C ASP A 67 2.93 -13.73 -12.50
N ASP A 68 1.99 -13.63 -11.55
CA ASP A 68 1.98 -12.55 -10.54
C ASP A 68 3.25 -12.59 -9.68
N PHE A 69 3.66 -13.78 -9.22
CA PHE A 69 4.90 -13.94 -8.47
C PHE A 69 6.15 -13.73 -9.31
N GLN A 70 6.13 -14.13 -10.59
CA GLN A 70 7.23 -13.86 -11.51
C GLN A 70 7.40 -12.36 -11.76
N CYS A 71 6.30 -11.63 -11.98
CA CYS A 71 6.33 -10.18 -12.11
C CYS A 71 6.84 -9.49 -10.82
N LEU A 72 6.42 -9.97 -9.65
CA LEU A 72 6.95 -9.48 -8.37
C LEU A 72 8.47 -9.75 -8.26
N ARG A 73 8.95 -10.92 -8.71
CA ARG A 73 10.37 -11.26 -8.72
C ARG A 73 11.19 -10.28 -9.55
N GLU A 74 10.77 -10.03 -10.79
CA GLU A 74 11.43 -9.10 -11.71
C GLU A 74 11.47 -7.67 -11.13
N ARG A 75 10.38 -7.24 -10.47
CA ARG A 75 10.35 -5.95 -9.75
C ARG A 75 11.33 -5.92 -8.59
N MET A 76 11.48 -7.00 -7.84
CA MET A 76 12.48 -7.09 -6.76
C MET A 76 13.91 -7.01 -7.31
N GLU A 77 14.19 -7.62 -8.46
CA GLU A 77 15.50 -7.54 -9.12
C GLU A 77 15.85 -6.10 -9.49
N ILE A 78 14.88 -5.30 -9.95
CA ILE A 78 15.07 -3.86 -10.22
C ILE A 78 15.36 -3.11 -8.91
N MET A 79 14.63 -3.38 -7.83
CA MET A 79 14.90 -2.77 -6.52
C MET A 79 16.31 -3.10 -6.01
N VAL A 80 16.78 -4.34 -6.20
CA VAL A 80 18.16 -4.73 -5.85
C VAL A 80 19.18 -3.99 -6.70
N GLN A 81 18.98 -3.86 -8.02
CA GLN A 81 19.87 -3.08 -8.89
C GLN A 81 20.04 -1.64 -8.39
N HIS A 82 18.96 -1.00 -7.96
CA HIS A 82 19.03 0.35 -7.40
C HIS A 82 19.85 0.43 -6.11
N ILE A 83 19.74 -0.57 -5.24
CA ILE A 83 20.55 -0.65 -4.01
C ILE A 83 22.03 -0.86 -4.34
N ILE A 84 22.33 -1.70 -5.35
CA ILE A 84 23.71 -1.91 -5.83
C ILE A 84 24.31 -0.59 -6.32
N VAL A 85 23.63 0.11 -7.24
CA VAL A 85 24.11 1.39 -7.80
C VAL A 85 24.25 2.48 -6.74
N LYS A 86 23.40 2.44 -5.69
CA LYS A 86 23.46 3.38 -4.57
C LYS A 86 24.73 3.20 -3.73
N TYR A 87 25.13 1.96 -3.43
CA TYR A 87 26.16 1.69 -2.44
C TYR A 87 27.53 1.27 -2.98
N PHE A 88 27.60 0.72 -4.20
CA PHE A 88 28.84 0.20 -4.80
C PHE A 88 29.34 1.15 -5.89
N ASP A 89 30.45 1.83 -5.61
CA ASP A 89 31.01 2.88 -6.48
C ASP A 89 31.31 2.41 -7.90
N GLU A 90 31.73 1.16 -8.06
CA GLU A 90 32.10 0.51 -9.32
C GLU A 90 30.91 0.46 -10.30
N PHE A 91 29.70 0.46 -9.75
CA PHE A 91 28.43 0.38 -10.49
C PHE A 91 27.68 1.71 -10.54
N LYS A 92 28.20 2.81 -9.97
CA LYS A 92 27.51 4.12 -9.97
C LYS A 92 27.14 4.67 -11.34
N GLU A 93 27.90 4.29 -12.37
CA GLU A 93 27.65 4.69 -13.77
C GLU A 93 26.58 3.81 -14.45
N CYS A 94 26.18 2.69 -13.84
CA CYS A 94 25.13 1.83 -14.39
C CYS A 94 23.78 2.52 -14.28
N THR A 95 22.94 2.32 -15.30
CA THR A 95 21.61 2.91 -15.32
C THR A 95 20.59 1.83 -14.97
N VAL A 96 19.81 2.04 -13.91
CA VAL A 96 18.71 1.13 -13.59
C VAL A 96 17.45 1.62 -14.29
N PRO A 97 16.82 0.80 -15.15
CA PRO A 97 15.66 1.24 -15.90
C PRO A 97 14.50 1.55 -14.95
N ARG A 98 13.85 2.69 -15.17
CA ARG A 98 12.59 3.02 -14.52
C ARG A 98 11.52 2.05 -14.99
N ILE A 99 10.70 1.57 -14.05
CA ILE A 99 9.52 0.77 -14.37
C ILE A 99 8.46 1.68 -14.97
N THR A 100 8.22 1.52 -16.28
CA THR A 100 7.27 2.35 -17.04
C THR A 100 6.08 1.52 -17.50
N HIS A 101 5.01 2.21 -17.92
CA HIS A 101 3.79 1.63 -18.46
C HIS A 101 3.17 2.60 -19.49
N GLU A 102 2.10 2.17 -20.14
CA GLU A 102 1.44 2.91 -21.24
C GLU A 102 0.92 4.31 -20.89
N PHE A 103 0.79 4.63 -19.60
CA PHE A 103 0.30 5.92 -19.10
C PHE A 103 1.32 6.64 -18.22
N THR A 104 2.61 6.34 -18.36
CA THR A 104 3.66 6.94 -17.52
C THR A 104 3.72 8.46 -17.67
N GLU A 105 3.54 8.99 -18.89
CA GLU A 105 3.57 10.43 -19.13
C GLU A 105 2.46 11.16 -18.36
N GLU A 106 1.23 10.63 -18.42
CA GLU A 106 0.07 11.17 -17.69
C GLU A 106 0.26 11.04 -16.17
N SER A 107 0.77 9.89 -15.71
CA SER A 107 1.07 9.63 -14.30
C SER A 107 2.09 10.60 -13.70
N ASP A 108 2.98 11.15 -14.52
CA ASP A 108 4.00 12.11 -14.08
C ASP A 108 3.49 13.53 -13.98
N THR A 109 2.33 13.84 -14.59
CA THR A 109 1.76 15.19 -14.55
C THR A 109 1.19 15.56 -13.17
N LYS A 110 1.27 16.85 -12.81
CA LYS A 110 0.72 17.36 -11.55
C LYS A 110 -0.79 17.19 -11.53
N SER A 111 -1.30 16.56 -10.48
CA SER A 111 -2.73 16.33 -10.28
C SER A 111 -3.45 17.62 -9.94
N HIS A 112 -4.64 17.80 -10.52
CA HIS A 112 -5.55 18.85 -10.13
C HIS A 112 -6.51 18.32 -9.06
N ILE A 113 -6.40 18.87 -7.84
CA ILE A 113 -7.21 18.49 -6.69
C ILE A 113 -8.04 19.69 -6.24
N VAL A 114 -9.33 19.44 -6.02
CA VAL A 114 -10.29 20.42 -5.49
C VAL A 114 -10.76 19.94 -4.13
N ASN A 115 -10.38 20.65 -3.07
CA ASN A 115 -10.90 20.38 -1.74
C ASN A 115 -12.40 20.75 -1.67
N LEU A 116 -13.25 19.78 -1.37
CA LEU A 116 -14.70 19.94 -1.25
C LEU A 116 -15.13 20.33 0.18
N GLY A 117 -14.17 20.32 1.11
CA GLY A 117 -14.33 20.78 2.47
C GLY A 117 -14.69 19.68 3.47
N VAL A 118 -15.08 20.11 4.66
CA VAL A 118 -15.47 19.26 5.78
C VAL A 118 -16.98 19.27 5.89
N ILE A 119 -17.56 18.08 5.78
CA ILE A 119 -18.99 17.83 5.96
C ILE A 119 -19.20 17.49 7.43
N GLN A 120 -20.02 18.28 8.12
CA GLN A 120 -20.25 18.14 9.55
C GLN A 120 -21.23 17.00 9.92
N GLU A 121 -21.13 15.89 9.20
CA GLU A 121 -21.93 14.68 9.41
C GLU A 121 -21.05 13.58 9.99
N ASN A 122 -21.63 12.71 10.82
CA ASN A 122 -20.85 11.68 11.51
C ASN A 122 -20.63 10.46 10.60
N PRO A 123 -19.41 10.25 10.05
CA PRO A 123 -19.11 9.13 9.16
C PRO A 123 -19.16 7.79 9.89
N SER A 124 -19.28 7.74 11.22
CA SER A 124 -19.43 6.49 11.97
C SER A 124 -20.88 6.00 12.07
N THR A 125 -21.83 6.73 11.49
CA THR A 125 -23.24 6.34 11.47
C THR A 125 -23.71 6.15 10.04
N CYS A 126 -24.66 5.23 9.83
CA CYS A 126 -25.28 5.01 8.51
C CYS A 126 -25.93 6.32 7.99
N LYS A 127 -26.73 6.99 8.83
CA LYS A 127 -27.33 8.29 8.50
C LYS A 127 -26.29 9.33 8.07
N GLY A 128 -25.23 9.53 8.86
CA GLY A 128 -24.21 10.52 8.51
C GLY A 128 -23.45 10.17 7.23
N THR A 129 -23.20 8.87 6.98
CA THR A 129 -22.60 8.42 5.72
C THR A 129 -23.51 8.68 4.53
N ILE A 130 -24.82 8.44 4.64
CA ILE A 130 -25.80 8.76 3.60
C ILE A 130 -25.76 10.26 3.29
N GLU A 131 -25.77 11.13 4.30
CA GLU A 131 -25.72 12.58 4.10
C GLU A 131 -24.40 13.04 3.44
N ILE A 132 -23.27 12.41 3.80
CA ILE A 132 -21.97 12.64 3.14
C ILE A 132 -22.05 12.26 1.65
N LEU A 133 -22.63 11.10 1.34
CA LEU A 133 -22.76 10.65 -0.05
C LEU A 133 -23.76 11.50 -0.84
N LYS A 134 -24.87 11.93 -0.24
CA LYS A 134 -25.79 12.90 -0.86
C LYS A 134 -25.11 14.23 -1.14
N TYR A 135 -24.26 14.70 -0.24
CA TYR A 135 -23.46 15.91 -0.47
C TYR A 135 -22.57 15.77 -1.72
N LEU A 136 -21.87 14.63 -1.86
CA LEU A 136 -21.00 14.32 -3.00
C LEU A 136 -21.79 14.09 -4.29
N HIS A 137 -22.95 13.44 -4.21
CA HIS A 137 -23.83 13.15 -5.34
C HIS A 137 -24.26 14.42 -6.10
N ARG A 138 -24.34 15.58 -5.44
CA ARG A 138 -24.63 16.87 -6.12
C ARG A 138 -23.59 17.26 -7.17
N TYR A 139 -22.40 16.70 -7.09
CA TYR A 139 -21.34 16.91 -8.06
C TYR A 139 -21.26 15.78 -9.10
N VAL A 140 -22.00 14.68 -8.95
CA VAL A 140 -22.03 13.59 -9.93
C VAL A 140 -22.61 14.12 -11.24
N PRO A 141 -21.87 14.04 -12.38
CA PRO A 141 -22.39 14.48 -13.67
C PRO A 141 -23.60 13.63 -14.09
N GLN A 142 -24.38 14.13 -15.03
CA GLN A 142 -25.48 13.39 -15.63
C GLN A 142 -25.24 13.24 -17.13
N TYR A 143 -25.62 12.08 -17.69
CA TYR A 143 -25.70 11.90 -19.12
C TYR A 143 -26.84 12.74 -19.71
N SER A 144 -26.88 12.86 -21.04
CA SER A 144 -27.94 13.60 -21.73
C SER A 144 -29.35 13.05 -21.49
N ASP A 145 -29.48 11.78 -21.10
CA ASP A 145 -30.74 11.13 -20.73
C ASP A 145 -31.13 11.31 -19.25
N GLY A 146 -30.36 12.10 -18.49
CA GLY A 146 -30.59 12.40 -17.09
C GLY A 146 -30.05 11.36 -16.10
N LYS A 147 -29.48 10.24 -16.57
CA LYS A 147 -28.91 9.23 -15.68
C LYS A 147 -27.61 9.71 -15.04
N PRO A 148 -27.33 9.39 -13.77
CA PRO A 148 -26.06 9.68 -13.14
C PRO A 148 -24.88 9.04 -13.88
N TYR A 149 -23.80 9.81 -14.03
CA TYR A 149 -22.53 9.34 -14.56
C TYR A 149 -21.76 8.62 -13.44
N GLN A 150 -21.36 7.38 -13.68
CA GLN A 150 -20.64 6.60 -12.68
C GLN A 150 -19.25 7.19 -12.43
N THR A 151 -19.07 7.66 -11.21
CA THR A 151 -17.94 8.43 -10.70
C THR A 151 -17.32 7.69 -9.53
N VAL A 152 -16.02 7.42 -9.61
CA VAL A 152 -15.30 6.68 -8.56
C VAL A 152 -15.26 7.50 -7.27
N CYS A 153 -15.55 6.85 -6.14
CA CYS A 153 -15.49 7.43 -4.81
C CYS A 153 -14.59 6.59 -3.90
N SER A 154 -13.42 7.14 -3.60
CA SER A 154 -12.35 6.45 -2.91
C SER A 154 -12.36 6.68 -1.40
N GLY A 155 -11.87 5.71 -0.64
CA GLY A 155 -11.64 5.87 0.80
C GLY A 155 -10.74 4.78 1.39
N ASP A 156 -10.45 4.91 2.68
CA ASP A 156 -9.83 3.82 3.44
C ASP A 156 -10.81 2.63 3.60
N GLN A 157 -10.34 1.56 4.26
CA GLN A 157 -11.13 0.34 4.42
C GLN A 157 -12.49 0.58 5.10
N LEU A 158 -12.52 1.39 6.17
CA LEU A 158 -13.77 1.66 6.90
C LEU A 158 -14.70 2.59 6.14
N SER A 159 -14.16 3.60 5.45
CA SER A 159 -14.95 4.53 4.67
C SER A 159 -15.65 3.79 3.53
N VAL A 160 -14.94 2.94 2.78
CA VAL A 160 -15.53 2.18 1.66
C VAL A 160 -16.57 1.17 2.13
N GLU A 161 -16.32 0.46 3.23
CA GLU A 161 -17.32 -0.43 3.85
C GLU A 161 -18.63 0.32 4.12
N ARG A 162 -18.52 1.52 4.71
CA ARG A 162 -19.69 2.35 5.01
C ARG A 162 -20.35 2.93 3.77
N MET A 163 -19.59 3.23 2.71
CA MET A 163 -20.17 3.64 1.43
C MET A 163 -21.05 2.53 0.86
N ILE A 164 -20.57 1.29 0.88
CA ILE A 164 -21.32 0.12 0.43
C ILE A 164 -22.58 -0.05 1.29
N GLU A 165 -22.45 -0.04 2.62
CA GLU A 165 -23.59 -0.15 3.53
C GLU A 165 -24.65 0.94 3.31
N ALA A 166 -24.23 2.18 3.07
CA ALA A 166 -25.13 3.28 2.78
C ALA A 166 -25.87 3.08 1.45
N LYS A 167 -25.18 2.62 0.39
CA LYS A 167 -25.83 2.28 -0.89
C LYS A 167 -26.83 1.14 -0.74
N LEU A 168 -26.47 0.08 -0.01
CA LEU A 168 -27.38 -1.03 0.28
C LEU A 168 -28.62 -0.57 1.05
N ALA A 169 -28.46 0.31 2.03
CA ALA A 169 -29.57 0.85 2.81
C ALA A 169 -30.53 1.71 1.96
N MET A 170 -30.01 2.35 0.91
CA MET A 170 -30.76 3.26 0.05
C MET A 170 -31.27 2.61 -1.24
N ALA A 171 -30.96 1.33 -1.49
CA ALA A 171 -31.21 0.61 -2.74
C ALA A 171 -32.67 0.67 -3.24
N CYS A 172 -33.64 0.68 -2.32
CA CYS A 172 -35.07 0.68 -2.64
C CYS A 172 -35.66 2.09 -2.78
N SER A 173 -34.84 3.14 -2.81
CA SER A 173 -35.33 4.51 -2.97
C SER A 173 -35.81 4.77 -4.40
N GLU A 174 -36.83 5.62 -4.56
CA GLU A 174 -37.45 5.91 -5.86
C GLU A 174 -36.51 6.70 -6.79
N GLU A 175 -35.84 7.71 -6.23
CA GLU A 175 -34.98 8.62 -7.00
C GLU A 175 -33.52 8.11 -7.06
N PRO A 176 -32.85 8.18 -8.24
CA PRO A 176 -31.43 7.80 -8.39
C PRO A 176 -30.51 8.51 -7.39
N SER A 177 -30.78 9.79 -7.12
CA SER A 177 -29.99 10.57 -6.15
C SER A 177 -30.18 10.10 -4.71
N ASP A 178 -31.35 9.58 -4.37
CA ASP A 178 -31.59 9.01 -3.04
C ASP A 178 -30.97 7.63 -2.92
N ARG A 179 -30.98 6.83 -4.01
CA ARG A 179 -30.25 5.55 -4.09
C ARG A 179 -28.73 5.70 -4.07
N LEU A 180 -28.22 6.91 -4.27
CA LEU A 180 -26.79 7.22 -4.37
C LEU A 180 -26.17 6.55 -5.62
N ASP A 181 -26.94 6.45 -6.69
CA ASP A 181 -26.51 5.94 -7.99
C ASP A 181 -25.35 6.79 -8.54
N GLY A 182 -24.48 6.19 -9.34
CA GLY A 182 -23.34 6.91 -9.92
C GLY A 182 -22.17 7.20 -8.97
N LEU A 183 -22.23 6.88 -7.67
CA LEU A 183 -21.04 6.83 -6.80
C LEU A 183 -20.52 5.40 -6.69
N VAL A 184 -19.31 5.14 -7.17
CA VAL A 184 -18.71 3.79 -7.20
C VAL A 184 -17.61 3.66 -6.13
N PRO A 185 -17.84 2.93 -5.02
CA PRO A 185 -16.87 2.84 -3.92
C PRO A 185 -15.58 2.13 -4.34
N ARG A 186 -14.42 2.66 -3.92
CA ARG A 186 -13.09 2.12 -4.28
C ARG A 186 -12.10 2.14 -3.11
N PRO A 187 -11.56 0.99 -2.66
CA PRO A 187 -10.58 0.94 -1.57
C PRO A 187 -9.21 1.47 -1.98
N GLN A 188 -8.56 2.22 -1.08
CA GLN A 188 -7.26 2.85 -1.30
C GLN A 188 -6.07 2.08 -0.68
N GLY A 189 -4.86 2.44 -1.12
CA GLY A 189 -3.65 1.63 -0.92
C GLY A 189 -2.80 1.97 0.31
N PHE A 190 -2.86 3.19 0.87
CA PHE A 190 -1.96 3.57 1.96
C PHE A 190 -2.25 2.81 3.25
N HIS A 191 -3.51 2.81 3.71
CA HIS A 191 -3.90 2.06 4.90
C HIS A 191 -3.74 0.54 4.72
N LYS A 192 -3.91 0.02 3.49
CA LYS A 192 -3.60 -1.36 3.13
C LYS A 192 -2.12 -1.69 3.39
N ARG A 193 -1.19 -0.88 2.90
CA ARG A 193 0.25 -1.12 3.14
C ARG A 193 0.60 -1.06 4.62
N ASN A 194 -0.05 -0.18 5.39
CA ASN A 194 0.18 -0.09 6.83
C ASN A 194 -0.23 -1.38 7.56
N ILE A 195 -1.32 -2.04 7.15
CA ILE A 195 -1.72 -3.33 7.75
C ILE A 195 -0.75 -4.45 7.36
N VAL A 196 -0.28 -4.49 6.11
CA VAL A 196 0.73 -5.48 5.68
C VAL A 196 2.06 -5.28 6.42
N LEU A 197 2.49 -4.03 6.63
CA LEU A 197 3.65 -3.72 7.47
C LEU A 197 3.44 -4.12 8.93
N GLN A 198 2.22 -3.93 9.46
CA GLN A 198 1.88 -4.38 10.80
C GLN A 198 1.97 -5.90 10.93
N ASP A 199 1.57 -6.65 9.91
CA ASP A 199 1.71 -8.11 9.87
C ASP A 199 3.18 -8.54 9.80
N ALA A 200 4.01 -7.88 8.99
CA ALA A 200 5.45 -8.13 8.95
C ALA A 200 6.11 -7.88 10.33
N MET A 201 5.72 -6.79 11.02
CA MET A 201 6.16 -6.52 12.39
C MET A 201 5.67 -7.59 13.38
N ASN A 202 4.42 -8.04 13.25
CA ASN A 202 3.90 -9.11 14.13
C ASN A 202 4.66 -10.42 13.92
N MET A 203 5.04 -10.72 12.68
CA MET A 203 5.73 -11.93 12.28
C MET A 203 7.20 -11.95 12.68
N LEU A 204 7.91 -10.82 12.57
CA LEU A 204 9.38 -10.78 12.60
C LEU A 204 9.96 -9.92 13.73
N TYR A 205 9.12 -9.26 14.53
CA TYR A 205 9.56 -8.35 15.59
C TYR A 205 9.05 -8.79 16.98
N ASP A 206 9.93 -9.46 17.74
CA ASP A 206 9.63 -10.04 19.05
C ASP A 206 10.65 -9.65 20.13
N GLY A 207 10.17 -9.12 21.26
CA GLY A 207 10.97 -8.68 22.41
C GLY A 207 11.94 -9.74 22.95
N ARG A 208 11.59 -11.03 22.81
CA ARG A 208 12.42 -12.15 23.26
C ARG A 208 13.74 -12.26 22.51
N SER A 209 13.81 -11.74 21.28
CA SER A 209 15.03 -11.77 20.47
C SER A 209 15.95 -10.57 20.69
N THR A 210 15.73 -9.73 21.70
CA THR A 210 16.51 -8.50 21.92
C THR A 210 18.02 -8.73 21.98
N GLY A 211 18.47 -9.86 22.54
CA GLY A 211 19.88 -10.21 22.62
C GLY A 211 20.35 -11.13 21.50
N ASP A 212 19.53 -11.41 20.49
CA ASP A 212 19.87 -12.30 19.39
C ASP A 212 20.36 -11.47 18.20
N LEU A 213 21.64 -11.64 17.88
CA LEU A 213 22.32 -10.93 16.82
C LEU A 213 21.61 -11.19 15.48
N GLY A 214 21.25 -10.11 14.78
CA GLY A 214 20.59 -10.17 13.47
C GLY A 214 19.07 -10.12 13.51
N SER A 215 18.46 -10.26 14.69
CA SER A 215 17.03 -10.03 14.83
C SER A 215 16.69 -8.55 14.69
N LEU A 216 15.47 -8.24 14.21
CA LEU A 216 15.05 -6.85 14.00
C LEU A 216 15.16 -5.99 15.26
N ILE A 217 14.82 -6.50 16.45
CA ILE A 217 14.93 -5.71 17.69
C ILE A 217 16.39 -5.43 18.04
N GLN A 218 17.26 -6.41 17.86
CA GLN A 218 18.67 -6.24 18.14
C GLN A 218 19.28 -5.19 17.20
N ILE A 219 18.99 -5.27 15.89
CA ILE A 219 19.44 -4.29 14.89
C ILE A 219 18.87 -2.89 15.22
N ARG A 220 17.58 -2.79 15.55
CA ARG A 220 16.94 -1.52 15.96
C ARG A 220 17.73 -0.84 17.08
N ASN A 221 18.14 -1.60 18.10
CA ASN A 221 18.90 -1.07 19.23
C ASN A 221 20.33 -0.69 18.83
N THR A 222 21.00 -1.51 18.02
CA THR A 222 22.40 -1.29 17.58
C THR A 222 22.56 -0.07 16.67
N PHE A 223 21.54 0.26 15.88
CA PHE A 223 21.53 1.43 14.98
C PHE A 223 20.64 2.57 15.46
N HIS A 224 20.19 2.52 16.71
CA HIS A 224 19.45 3.61 17.37
C HIS A 224 18.16 4.04 16.67
N PHE A 225 17.42 3.10 16.08
CA PHE A 225 16.05 3.33 15.57
C PHE A 225 15.03 3.39 16.72
N ASN A 226 15.28 4.26 17.72
CA ASN A 226 14.59 4.31 19.01
C ASN A 226 13.09 4.61 18.90
N ASN A 227 12.67 5.27 17.82
CA ASN A 227 11.27 5.61 17.58
C ASN A 227 10.47 4.48 16.91
N VAL A 228 11.12 3.35 16.58
CA VAL A 228 10.44 2.18 16.03
C VAL A 228 9.71 1.42 17.14
N LYS A 229 8.38 1.37 17.01
CA LYS A 229 7.48 0.63 17.89
C LYS A 229 6.85 -0.54 17.14
N LYS A 230 6.33 -1.51 17.90
CA LYS A 230 5.63 -2.67 17.34
C LYS A 230 4.29 -2.30 16.67
N LYS A 231 3.58 -1.31 17.22
CA LYS A 231 2.33 -0.79 16.68
C LYS A 231 2.63 0.26 15.60
N VAL A 232 2.61 -0.16 14.34
CA VAL A 232 3.04 0.60 13.15
C VAL A 232 2.29 1.92 13.01
N ALA A 233 0.99 1.94 13.27
CA ALA A 233 0.16 3.15 13.17
C ALA A 233 0.68 4.33 14.01
N ASP A 234 1.44 4.07 15.08
CA ASP A 234 1.97 5.12 15.96
C ASP A 234 3.32 5.68 15.45
N ASN A 235 3.96 5.05 14.46
CA ASN A 235 5.32 5.35 14.03
C ASN A 235 5.62 4.95 12.57
N ILE A 236 4.65 5.06 11.67
CA ILE A 236 4.69 4.54 10.28
C ILE A 236 6.01 4.91 9.58
N ASN A 237 6.35 6.21 9.57
CA ASN A 237 7.57 6.69 8.91
C ASN A 237 8.82 6.03 9.50
N HIS A 238 8.95 5.99 10.83
CA HIS A 238 10.09 5.34 11.48
C HIS A 238 10.15 3.83 11.20
N ALA A 239 9.01 3.16 11.12
CA ALA A 239 8.97 1.74 10.75
C ALA A 239 9.43 1.53 9.30
N VAL A 240 8.95 2.35 8.35
CA VAL A 240 9.37 2.27 6.94
C VAL A 240 10.87 2.52 6.79
N ASP A 241 11.43 3.52 7.48
CA ASP A 241 12.88 3.81 7.50
C ASP A 241 13.66 2.62 8.05
N PHE A 242 13.13 2.10 9.15
CA PHE A 242 13.34 0.79 9.73
C PHE A 242 13.72 -0.27 8.71
N TRP A 243 12.68 -0.69 8.01
CA TRP A 243 12.70 -1.75 7.04
C TRP A 243 13.58 -1.43 5.84
N ASN A 244 13.54 -0.20 5.31
CA ASN A 244 14.42 0.18 4.20
C ASN A 244 15.89 0.00 4.55
N PHE A 245 16.32 0.50 5.72
CA PHE A 245 17.70 0.33 6.17
C PHE A 245 18.09 -1.14 6.31
N VAL A 246 17.28 -1.94 7.01
CA VAL A 246 17.59 -3.35 7.25
C VAL A 246 17.68 -4.13 5.94
N THR A 247 16.75 -3.90 5.02
CA THR A 247 16.73 -4.54 3.70
C THR A 247 17.94 -4.14 2.86
N GLU A 248 18.24 -2.85 2.77
CA GLU A 248 19.44 -2.35 2.08
C GLU A 248 20.72 -2.96 2.67
N ALA A 249 20.84 -3.03 4.00
CA ALA A 249 22.02 -3.56 4.68
C ALA A 249 22.24 -5.06 4.44
N PHE A 250 21.17 -5.86 4.50
CA PHE A 250 21.26 -7.28 4.18
C PHE A 250 21.53 -7.53 2.69
N ILE A 251 20.95 -6.74 1.78
CA ILE A 251 21.24 -6.83 0.35
C ILE A 251 22.71 -6.51 0.08
N CYS A 252 23.23 -5.42 0.65
CA CYS A 252 24.67 -5.11 0.57
C CYS A 252 25.51 -6.28 1.10
N SER A 253 25.09 -6.94 2.19
CA SER A 253 25.81 -8.11 2.71
C SER A 253 25.82 -9.29 1.74
N ILE A 254 24.72 -9.55 1.04
CA ILE A 254 24.67 -10.59 0.00
C ILE A 254 25.57 -10.22 -1.17
N VAL A 255 25.50 -8.97 -1.64
CA VAL A 255 26.29 -8.48 -2.78
C VAL A 255 27.79 -8.53 -2.46
N CYS A 256 28.21 -8.08 -1.27
CA CYS A 256 29.60 -8.19 -0.82
C CYS A 256 30.10 -9.64 -0.87
N LYS A 257 29.28 -10.62 -0.47
CA LYS A 257 29.62 -12.04 -0.57
C LYS A 257 29.73 -12.54 -2.00
N ILE A 258 28.82 -12.13 -2.88
CA ILE A 258 28.86 -12.49 -4.32
C ILE A 258 30.13 -11.95 -4.97
N LEU A 259 30.51 -10.71 -4.64
CA LEU A 259 31.69 -10.02 -5.16
C LEU A 259 32.99 -10.40 -4.43
N ASN A 260 32.91 -11.20 -3.37
CA ASN A 260 34.03 -11.56 -2.50
C ASN A 260 34.78 -10.34 -1.93
N VAL A 261 34.04 -9.34 -1.45
CA VAL A 261 34.54 -8.16 -0.75
C VAL A 261 33.97 -8.09 0.66
N LEU A 262 34.62 -7.34 1.55
CA LEU A 262 34.22 -7.21 2.95
C LEU A 262 33.41 -5.93 3.23
N SER A 263 33.44 -4.97 2.31
CA SER A 263 32.77 -3.67 2.44
C SER A 263 32.29 -3.16 1.09
N VAL A 264 31.37 -2.20 1.11
CA VAL A 264 30.80 -1.56 -0.09
C VAL A 264 31.75 -0.60 -0.81
N ASP A 265 32.84 -0.17 -0.15
CA ASP A 265 33.88 0.72 -0.69
C ASP A 265 35.16 -0.01 -1.11
N GLU A 266 35.22 -1.32 -0.89
CA GLU A 266 36.34 -2.13 -1.33
C GLU A 266 36.31 -2.25 -2.86
N LYS A 267 37.42 -1.93 -3.50
CA LYS A 267 37.54 -1.99 -4.95
C LYS A 267 37.59 -3.45 -5.41
N PHE A 268 36.83 -3.77 -6.45
CA PHE A 268 36.84 -5.08 -7.11
C PHE A 268 36.88 -4.93 -8.63
N GLN A 269 37.21 -6.03 -9.30
CA GLN A 269 37.24 -6.07 -10.76
C GLN A 269 35.82 -6.35 -11.28
N THR A 270 35.36 -5.50 -12.20
CA THR A 270 34.04 -5.63 -12.85
C THR A 270 34.18 -6.31 -14.21
N MET A 271 33.08 -6.85 -14.72
CA MET A 271 32.98 -7.32 -16.10
C MET A 271 33.01 -6.13 -17.08
N GLU A 272 33.30 -6.42 -18.34
CA GLU A 272 33.24 -5.41 -19.42
C GLU A 272 31.83 -4.81 -19.55
N ASP A 273 30.80 -5.66 -19.47
CA ASP A 273 29.39 -5.23 -19.39
C ASP A 273 28.91 -5.19 -17.93
N LYS A 274 29.15 -4.06 -17.28
CA LYS A 274 28.68 -3.79 -15.91
C LYS A 274 27.15 -3.82 -15.79
N GLN A 275 26.42 -3.45 -16.83
CA GLN A 275 24.97 -3.43 -16.80
C GLN A 275 24.41 -4.86 -16.73
N GLN A 276 25.02 -5.79 -17.46
CA GLN A 276 24.68 -7.20 -17.38
C GLN A 276 25.15 -7.82 -16.05
N GLU A 277 26.29 -7.37 -15.51
CA GLU A 277 26.79 -7.80 -14.20
C GLU A 277 25.79 -7.49 -13.09
N ILE A 278 25.30 -6.24 -12.99
CA ILE A 278 24.35 -5.86 -11.92
C ILE A 278 23.03 -6.62 -12.02
N LYS A 279 22.56 -6.96 -13.23
CA LYS A 279 21.37 -7.79 -13.43
C LYS A 279 21.62 -9.22 -12.92
N GLY A 280 22.77 -9.80 -13.26
CA GLY A 280 23.17 -11.13 -12.80
C GLY A 280 23.31 -11.22 -11.27
N ILE A 281 23.85 -10.17 -10.64
CA ILE A 281 23.93 -10.07 -9.18
C ILE A 281 22.52 -9.95 -8.58
N ALA A 282 21.66 -9.11 -9.15
CA ALA A 282 20.30 -8.92 -8.66
C ALA A 282 19.47 -10.20 -8.67
N ILE A 283 19.55 -10.99 -9.76
CA ILE A 283 18.93 -12.31 -9.85
C ILE A 283 19.44 -13.21 -8.71
N GLN A 284 20.76 -13.32 -8.52
CA GLN A 284 21.34 -14.14 -7.45
C GLN A 284 20.89 -13.71 -6.05
N VAL A 285 20.77 -12.40 -5.80
CA VAL A 285 20.27 -11.85 -4.53
C VAL A 285 18.81 -12.25 -4.31
N VAL A 286 17.95 -12.06 -5.32
CA VAL A 286 16.52 -12.38 -5.23
C VAL A 286 16.32 -13.88 -5.05
N ASP A 287 17.03 -14.72 -5.81
CA ASP A 287 17.05 -16.18 -5.67
C ASP A 287 17.43 -16.61 -4.25
N LYS A 288 18.41 -15.92 -3.66
CA LYS A 288 18.87 -16.22 -2.31
C LYS A 288 17.78 -15.97 -1.27
N VAL A 289 16.93 -14.96 -1.43
CA VAL A 289 15.90 -14.60 -0.45
C VAL A 289 14.50 -15.06 -0.82
N TRP A 290 14.34 -15.70 -1.99
CA TRP A 290 13.04 -16.13 -2.48
C TRP A 290 12.37 -17.16 -1.55
N PRO A 291 11.09 -16.97 -1.20
CA PRO A 291 10.39 -17.85 -0.27
C PRO A 291 9.99 -19.17 -0.90
N ARG A 292 9.68 -20.15 -0.05
CA ARG A 292 9.00 -21.37 -0.48
C ARG A 292 7.52 -21.06 -0.66
N ILE A 293 7.08 -21.03 -1.92
CA ILE A 293 5.68 -20.75 -2.27
C ILE A 293 4.97 -22.09 -2.55
N SER A 294 3.91 -22.37 -1.78
CA SER A 294 3.06 -23.53 -2.04
C SER A 294 1.98 -23.17 -3.07
N PHE A 295 2.33 -23.28 -4.35
CA PHE A 295 1.37 -23.14 -5.45
C PHE A 295 0.25 -24.17 -5.38
N ASN A 296 0.49 -25.33 -4.77
CA ASN A 296 -0.57 -26.29 -4.48
C ASN A 296 -1.56 -25.70 -3.49
N SER A 297 -1.14 -25.10 -2.37
CA SER A 297 -2.11 -24.48 -1.44
C SER A 297 -2.89 -23.31 -2.05
N ILE A 298 -2.27 -22.57 -2.98
CA ILE A 298 -2.93 -21.48 -3.72
C ILE A 298 -3.92 -22.06 -4.72
N ARG A 299 -3.49 -23.07 -5.48
CA ARG A 299 -4.36 -23.82 -6.38
C ARG A 299 -5.45 -24.52 -5.61
N ASP A 300 -5.24 -25.07 -4.42
CA ASP A 300 -6.22 -25.74 -3.55
C ASP A 300 -7.31 -24.81 -3.05
N ALA A 301 -6.97 -23.53 -2.88
CA ALA A 301 -7.97 -22.50 -2.62
C ALA A 301 -8.81 -22.21 -3.88
N CYS A 302 -8.32 -22.61 -5.06
CA CYS A 302 -9.00 -22.58 -6.34
C CYS A 302 -9.56 -23.96 -6.80
N GLU A 303 -9.02 -25.13 -6.38
CA GLU A 303 -9.22 -26.53 -6.84
C GLU A 303 -8.33 -27.57 -6.08
N GLU A 304 -8.91 -28.65 -5.52
CA GLU A 304 -8.36 -29.61 -4.53
C GLU A 304 -7.02 -30.36 -4.85
N SER A 305 -6.04 -30.39 -3.94
CA SER A 305 -5.37 -31.57 -3.32
C SER A 305 -4.11 -31.25 -2.48
N LEU A 306 -4.02 -31.87 -1.30
CA LEU A 306 -2.95 -31.73 -0.29
C LEU A 306 -1.73 -32.63 -0.56
N GLU A 307 -0.53 -32.11 -0.27
CA GLU A 307 0.61 -32.94 0.13
C GLU A 307 1.58 -32.17 1.05
N SER A 308 2.20 -32.91 1.98
CA SER A 308 3.22 -32.43 2.91
C SER A 308 4.54 -33.15 2.64
N THR A 309 5.59 -32.40 2.33
CA THR A 309 6.97 -32.91 2.32
C THR A 309 7.66 -32.65 3.65
N THR A 310 8.28 -33.70 4.17
CA THR A 310 9.16 -33.71 5.34
C THR A 310 10.49 -33.03 5.01
N GLU A 311 10.95 -32.12 5.87
CA GLU A 311 12.20 -31.37 5.68
C GLU A 311 13.29 -31.86 6.63
N SER A 312 14.51 -31.93 6.08
CA SER A 312 15.79 -32.00 6.79
C SER A 312 15.96 -30.85 7.79
N SER A 313 16.89 -30.99 8.75
CA SER A 313 17.38 -29.94 9.66
C SER A 313 17.36 -28.53 9.04
N ILE A 314 16.41 -27.68 9.46
CA ILE A 314 16.21 -26.30 8.96
C ILE A 314 17.01 -25.32 9.83
N ASP A 315 17.78 -24.42 9.21
CA ASP A 315 18.37 -23.27 9.91
C ASP A 315 17.34 -22.14 10.01
N HIS A 316 16.78 -21.95 11.21
CA HIS A 316 15.72 -20.97 11.46
C HIS A 316 16.21 -19.53 11.43
N VAL A 317 17.50 -19.26 11.68
CA VAL A 317 18.08 -17.91 11.51
C VAL A 317 18.18 -17.57 10.03
N CYS A 318 18.57 -18.54 9.19
CA CYS A 318 18.58 -18.37 7.74
C CYS A 318 17.19 -18.07 7.19
N GLU A 319 16.20 -18.88 7.55
CA GLU A 319 14.81 -18.67 7.13
C GLU A 319 14.23 -17.34 7.64
N TYR A 320 14.50 -16.96 8.89
CA TYR A 320 14.12 -15.66 9.44
C TYR A 320 14.72 -14.50 8.64
N THR A 321 16.02 -14.56 8.37
CA THR A 321 16.72 -13.47 7.67
C THR A 321 16.23 -13.34 6.23
N ARG A 322 15.99 -14.46 5.53
CA ARG A 322 15.35 -14.46 4.20
C ARG A 322 13.98 -13.78 4.24
N ALA A 323 13.16 -14.07 5.26
CA ALA A 323 11.85 -13.44 5.42
C ALA A 323 11.93 -11.93 5.65
N VAL A 324 12.90 -11.47 6.45
CA VAL A 324 13.14 -10.04 6.65
C VAL A 324 13.47 -9.35 5.31
N VAL A 325 14.39 -9.90 4.53
CA VAL A 325 14.80 -9.28 3.27
C VAL A 325 13.67 -9.32 2.24
N TRP A 326 13.00 -10.48 2.10
CA TRP A 326 11.89 -10.64 1.16
C TRP A 326 10.73 -9.71 1.47
N GLN A 327 10.33 -9.58 2.74
CA GLN A 327 9.24 -8.66 3.13
C GLN A 327 9.60 -7.20 2.84
N GLY A 328 10.85 -6.80 3.11
CA GLY A 328 11.30 -5.45 2.80
C GLY A 328 11.32 -5.17 1.29
N LEU A 329 11.80 -6.12 0.47
CA LEU A 329 11.74 -6.01 -0.99
C LEU A 329 10.30 -5.94 -1.50
N LYS A 330 9.40 -6.78 -0.98
CA LYS A 330 7.95 -6.73 -1.31
C LYS A 330 7.39 -5.34 -1.04
N MET A 331 7.70 -4.75 0.12
CA MET A 331 7.24 -3.41 0.47
C MET A 331 7.84 -2.32 -0.43
N MET A 332 9.11 -2.43 -0.81
CA MET A 332 9.73 -1.52 -1.76
C MET A 332 9.02 -1.58 -3.12
N CYS A 333 8.76 -2.77 -3.65
CA CYS A 333 8.01 -2.96 -4.90
C CYS A 333 6.58 -2.39 -4.83
N GLN A 334 5.87 -2.60 -3.72
CA GLN A 334 4.51 -2.05 -3.53
C GLN A 334 4.50 -0.53 -3.48
N ARG A 335 5.54 0.08 -2.88
CA ARG A 335 5.70 1.53 -2.89
C ARG A 335 6.05 2.05 -4.26
N ASP A 336 6.92 1.36 -4.99
CA ASP A 336 7.30 1.68 -6.36
C ASP A 336 6.08 1.67 -7.31
N ALA A 337 5.24 0.64 -7.26
CA ALA A 337 4.01 0.59 -8.07
C ALA A 337 3.05 1.76 -7.79
N GLU A 338 2.95 2.21 -6.53
CA GLU A 338 2.18 3.40 -6.18
C GLU A 338 2.84 4.68 -6.73
N ARG A 339 4.17 4.79 -6.61
CA ARG A 339 4.97 5.94 -7.05
C ARG A 339 4.94 6.15 -8.56
N GLU A 340 4.90 5.05 -9.29
CA GLU A 340 4.77 5.00 -10.74
C GLU A 340 3.30 5.05 -11.19
N ASN A 341 2.32 4.99 -10.26
CA ASN A 341 0.90 4.84 -10.59
C ASN A 341 0.62 3.67 -11.55
N ASN A 342 1.35 2.57 -11.37
CA ASN A 342 1.24 1.41 -12.23
C ASN A 342 0.04 0.55 -11.80
N GLY A 343 -1.13 0.80 -12.41
CA GLY A 343 -2.38 0.14 -12.10
C GLY A 343 -2.31 -1.40 -12.21
N ASN A 344 -1.57 -1.94 -13.18
CA ASN A 344 -1.36 -3.39 -13.30
C ASN A 344 -0.67 -3.94 -12.05
N PHE A 345 0.44 -3.33 -11.65
CA PHE A 345 1.22 -3.79 -10.50
C PHE A 345 0.49 -3.59 -9.18
N LEU A 346 -0.30 -2.52 -9.06
CA LEU A 346 -1.19 -2.34 -7.91
C LEU A 346 -2.19 -3.51 -7.79
N MET A 347 -2.76 -4.01 -8.89
CA MET A 347 -3.67 -5.16 -8.86
C MET A 347 -2.96 -6.47 -8.53
N ILE A 348 -1.74 -6.68 -9.05
CA ILE A 348 -0.88 -7.80 -8.66
C ILE A 348 -0.64 -7.76 -7.14
N ASP A 349 -0.29 -6.59 -6.61
CA ASP A 349 -0.02 -6.41 -5.18
C ASP A 349 -1.27 -6.69 -4.34
N TRP A 350 -2.47 -6.34 -4.80
CA TRP A 350 -3.71 -6.77 -4.16
C TRP A 350 -3.87 -8.29 -4.15
N ARG A 351 -3.67 -8.99 -5.28
CA ARG A 351 -3.75 -10.46 -5.32
C ARG A 351 -2.74 -11.11 -4.38
N VAL A 352 -1.50 -10.64 -4.35
CA VAL A 352 -0.48 -11.15 -3.42
C VAL A 352 -0.91 -10.93 -1.97
N ASP A 353 -1.43 -9.74 -1.63
CA ASP A 353 -1.89 -9.42 -0.28
C ASP A 353 -3.16 -10.20 0.14
N MET A 354 -3.97 -10.74 -0.79
CA MET A 354 -5.13 -11.58 -0.44
C MET A 354 -4.73 -12.83 0.36
N VAL A 355 -3.53 -13.36 0.13
CA VAL A 355 -2.96 -14.47 0.92
C VAL A 355 -2.70 -14.02 2.35
N ASP A 356 -2.12 -12.84 2.54
CA ASP A 356 -1.83 -12.26 3.85
C ASP A 356 -3.14 -11.91 4.59
N PHE A 357 -4.11 -11.31 3.90
CA PHE A 357 -5.41 -10.96 4.49
C PHE A 357 -6.14 -12.18 5.04
N TRP A 358 -6.11 -13.29 4.31
CA TRP A 358 -6.69 -14.53 4.79
C TRP A 358 -5.91 -15.11 5.97
N ASN A 359 -4.59 -15.21 5.84
CA ASN A 359 -3.73 -15.86 6.84
C ASN A 359 -3.64 -15.12 8.17
N ASN A 360 -3.88 -13.81 8.16
CA ASN A 360 -3.84 -12.92 9.33
C ASN A 360 -5.23 -12.44 9.78
N ASN A 361 -6.31 -12.99 9.21
CA ASN A 361 -7.71 -12.68 9.58
C ASN A 361 -8.17 -11.24 9.27
N HIS A 362 -7.59 -10.59 8.26
CA HIS A 362 -8.04 -9.28 7.76
C HIS A 362 -9.24 -9.44 6.82
N TYR A 363 -10.33 -10.04 7.30
CA TYR A 363 -11.49 -10.41 6.49
C TYR A 363 -12.16 -9.23 5.80
N LYS A 364 -12.08 -8.02 6.37
CA LYS A 364 -12.61 -6.81 5.75
C LYS A 364 -11.82 -6.42 4.49
N TYR A 365 -10.49 -6.45 4.57
CA TYR A 365 -9.64 -6.26 3.39
C TYR A 365 -9.80 -7.41 2.38
N LEU A 366 -10.05 -8.63 2.83
CA LEU A 366 -10.36 -9.75 1.94
C LEU A 366 -11.65 -9.51 1.15
N ILE A 367 -12.71 -8.99 1.78
CA ILE A 367 -13.97 -8.62 1.10
C ILE A 367 -13.74 -7.48 0.11
N LEU A 368 -13.02 -6.44 0.52
CA LEU A 368 -12.74 -5.29 -0.36
C LEU A 368 -11.84 -5.67 -1.54
N GLY A 369 -10.82 -6.51 -1.32
CA GLY A 369 -9.97 -7.05 -2.38
C GLY A 369 -10.77 -7.93 -3.35
N HIS A 370 -11.68 -8.78 -2.85
CA HIS A 370 -12.59 -9.55 -3.69
C HIS A 370 -13.47 -8.63 -4.56
N ARG A 371 -14.07 -7.57 -3.99
CA ARG A 371 -14.88 -6.62 -4.78
C ARG A 371 -14.04 -5.90 -5.83
N LEU A 372 -12.92 -5.30 -5.44
CA LEU A 372 -12.03 -4.59 -6.35
C LEU A 372 -11.57 -5.48 -7.51
N LEU A 373 -11.18 -6.73 -7.22
CA LEU A 373 -10.76 -7.66 -8.27
C LEU A 373 -11.94 -8.12 -9.13
N SER A 374 -13.16 -8.23 -8.57
CA SER A 374 -14.37 -8.50 -9.37
C SER A 374 -14.69 -7.34 -10.31
N ASP A 375 -14.64 -6.10 -9.79
CA ASP A 375 -14.85 -4.85 -10.54
C ASP A 375 -13.97 -4.80 -11.78
N MET A 376 -12.71 -5.19 -11.63
CA MET A 376 -11.71 -5.22 -12.70
C MET A 376 -11.85 -6.35 -13.72
N ASN A 377 -12.65 -7.37 -13.43
CA ASN A 377 -12.77 -8.59 -14.24
C ASN A 377 -14.20 -8.77 -14.76
N GLY A 378 -14.81 -7.66 -15.17
CA GLY A 378 -16.09 -7.65 -15.89
C GLY A 378 -17.33 -7.40 -15.02
N LEU A 379 -17.19 -7.20 -13.70
CA LEU A 379 -18.34 -6.76 -12.89
C LEU A 379 -18.73 -5.30 -13.20
N LEU A 380 -17.74 -4.47 -13.53
CA LEU A 380 -17.97 -3.10 -14.01
C LEU A 380 -17.79 -3.01 -15.53
N PRO A 381 -18.45 -2.04 -16.18
CA PRO A 381 -18.11 -1.61 -17.52
C PRO A 381 -16.61 -1.33 -17.67
N GLU A 382 -16.04 -1.66 -18.84
CA GLU A 382 -14.60 -1.57 -19.11
C GLU A 382 -14.02 -0.20 -18.74
N ARG A 383 -14.70 0.88 -19.15
CA ARG A 383 -14.36 2.27 -18.79
C ARG A 383 -14.11 2.44 -17.29
N LEU A 384 -15.04 1.95 -16.47
CA LEU A 384 -14.97 2.10 -15.01
C LEU A 384 -13.87 1.23 -14.41
N ALA A 385 -13.71 0.01 -14.92
CA ALA A 385 -12.62 -0.87 -14.52
C ALA A 385 -11.27 -0.15 -14.75
N GLN A 386 -11.06 0.43 -15.94
CA GLN A 386 -9.86 1.19 -16.24
C GLN A 386 -9.71 2.43 -15.33
N GLU A 387 -10.78 3.18 -15.05
CA GLU A 387 -10.72 4.32 -14.13
C GLU A 387 -10.30 3.92 -12.71
N ILE A 388 -10.87 2.84 -12.16
CA ILE A 388 -10.54 2.33 -10.81
C ILE A 388 -9.10 1.81 -10.72
N LYS A 389 -8.59 1.25 -11.81
CA LYS A 389 -7.22 0.74 -11.93
C LYS A 389 -6.19 1.88 -11.96
N TRP A 390 -6.43 2.89 -12.79
CA TRP A 390 -5.41 3.88 -13.15
C TRP A 390 -5.53 5.22 -12.42
N ASN A 391 -6.69 5.60 -11.92
CA ASN A 391 -6.90 6.88 -11.20
C ASN A 391 -6.93 6.69 -9.68
N SER A 392 -6.00 5.89 -9.18
CA SER A 392 -5.92 5.52 -7.76
C SER A 392 -4.94 6.35 -6.93
N THR A 393 -4.18 7.22 -7.58
CA THR A 393 -3.14 8.03 -6.97
C THR A 393 -3.21 9.48 -7.43
N ALA A 394 -2.57 10.36 -6.68
CA ALA A 394 -2.30 11.74 -7.07
C ALA A 394 -0.80 12.04 -7.06
N ASN A 395 -0.35 12.78 -8.07
CA ASN A 395 0.98 13.37 -8.14
C ASN A 395 0.92 14.84 -7.74
N LEU A 396 1.45 15.20 -6.58
CA LEU A 396 1.34 16.57 -6.07
C LEU A 396 2.48 17.49 -6.56
N SER A 397 3.61 16.91 -6.98
CA SER A 397 4.77 17.67 -7.48
C SER A 397 4.79 17.83 -9.00
N GLY A 398 4.16 16.90 -9.73
CA GLY A 398 4.29 16.81 -11.19
C GLY A 398 5.66 16.30 -11.63
N LEU A 399 6.28 15.45 -10.82
CA LEU A 399 7.57 14.83 -11.13
C LEU A 399 7.40 13.31 -11.29
N PRO A 400 8.23 12.67 -12.15
CA PRO A 400 8.40 11.22 -12.20
C PRO A 400 8.44 10.56 -10.83
N GLY A 401 7.77 9.43 -10.62
CA GLY A 401 7.90 8.68 -9.35
C GLY A 401 7.43 9.41 -8.09
N HIS A 402 6.50 10.37 -8.19
CA HIS A 402 5.99 11.15 -7.05
C HIS A 402 4.49 10.94 -6.76
N ASN A 403 3.89 9.90 -7.31
CA ASN A 403 2.51 9.55 -7.02
C ASN A 403 2.34 9.04 -5.57
N ILE A 404 1.18 9.36 -4.97
CA ILE A 404 0.74 8.87 -3.66
C ILE A 404 -0.73 8.44 -3.71
N ALA A 405 -1.10 7.47 -2.89
CA ALA A 405 -2.50 7.05 -2.76
C ALA A 405 -3.42 8.19 -2.27
N LEU A 406 -4.68 8.19 -2.73
CA LEU A 406 -5.63 9.27 -2.42
C LEU A 406 -6.02 9.31 -0.93
N ASP A 407 -6.02 8.18 -0.24
CA ASP A 407 -6.27 8.15 1.21
C ASP A 407 -5.10 8.77 2.02
N LEU A 408 -3.88 8.72 1.50
CA LEU A 408 -2.75 9.46 2.07
C LEU A 408 -2.89 10.98 1.82
N VAL A 409 -3.42 11.40 0.66
CA VAL A 409 -3.77 12.82 0.42
C VAL A 409 -4.77 13.30 1.46
N ASN A 410 -5.80 12.50 1.76
CA ASN A 410 -6.77 12.81 2.82
C ASN A 410 -6.10 13.00 4.19
N GLU A 411 -5.16 12.13 4.56
CA GLU A 411 -4.45 12.27 5.85
C GLU A 411 -3.68 13.61 5.94
N PHE A 412 -3.11 14.08 4.84
CA PHE A 412 -2.47 15.40 4.81
C PHE A 412 -3.47 16.55 4.93
N LEU A 413 -4.57 16.52 4.18
CA LEU A 413 -5.63 17.52 4.27
C LEU A 413 -6.26 17.53 5.68
N ASN A 414 -6.45 16.36 6.28
CA ASN A 414 -6.90 16.18 7.65
C ASN A 414 -5.95 16.84 8.65
N ASN A 415 -4.64 16.65 8.48
CA ASN A 415 -3.64 17.23 9.37
C ASN A 415 -3.52 18.76 9.21
N GLU A 416 -3.63 19.28 7.99
CA GLU A 416 -3.71 20.72 7.71
C GLU A 416 -4.95 21.32 8.39
N PHE A 417 -6.12 20.72 8.18
CA PHE A 417 -7.38 21.13 8.80
C PHE A 417 -7.28 21.14 10.33
N LYS A 418 -6.78 20.05 10.93
CA LYS A 418 -6.62 19.91 12.38
C LYS A 418 -5.65 20.96 12.94
N THR A 419 -4.65 21.39 12.17
CA THR A 419 -3.67 22.43 12.55
C THR A 419 -4.30 23.81 12.50
N ASN A 420 -4.96 24.17 11.39
CA ASN A 420 -5.71 25.43 11.27
C ASN A 420 -6.76 25.60 12.38
N LEU A 421 -7.43 24.50 12.75
CA LEU A 421 -8.35 24.52 13.89
C LEU A 421 -7.63 24.76 15.24
N LYS A 422 -6.42 24.22 15.47
CA LYS A 422 -5.68 24.46 16.73
C LYS A 422 -5.41 25.94 16.94
N GLU A 423 -5.07 26.66 15.88
CA GLU A 423 -4.79 28.11 15.91
C GLU A 423 -6.04 28.95 16.27
N CYS A 424 -7.24 28.42 16.05
CA CYS A 424 -8.49 29.09 16.43
C CYS A 424 -8.76 29.07 17.94
N HIS A 425 -7.96 28.36 18.73
CA HIS A 425 -8.02 28.23 20.19
C HIS A 425 -9.44 28.21 20.82
N GLY A 426 -9.97 27.04 21.23
CA GLY A 426 -11.19 26.93 22.06
C GLY A 426 -12.27 26.00 21.50
N ARG A 427 -13.55 26.30 21.80
CA ARG A 427 -14.71 25.64 21.18
C ARG A 427 -14.87 26.16 19.75
N TYR A 428 -14.93 25.26 18.78
CA TYR A 428 -15.05 25.59 17.36
C TYR A 428 -16.52 25.89 17.00
N THR A 429 -16.78 27.08 16.50
CA THR A 429 -18.08 27.46 15.91
C THR A 429 -18.18 26.97 14.47
N ASP A 430 -19.39 26.75 13.95
CA ASP A 430 -19.62 26.34 12.55
C ASP A 430 -18.95 27.28 11.54
N LYS A 431 -18.94 28.59 11.84
CA LYS A 431 -18.25 29.59 11.01
C LYS A 431 -16.74 29.37 10.98
N GLN A 432 -16.12 29.02 12.11
CA GLN A 432 -14.68 28.72 12.18
C GLN A 432 -14.36 27.42 11.45
N ILE A 433 -15.19 26.39 11.61
CA ILE A 433 -15.04 25.10 10.94
C ILE A 433 -15.13 25.30 9.42
N HIS A 434 -16.17 25.99 8.95
CA HIS A 434 -16.36 26.32 7.53
C HIS A 434 -15.19 27.13 6.96
N ARG A 435 -14.69 28.12 7.71
CA ARG A 435 -13.55 28.92 7.30
C ARG A 435 -12.28 28.07 7.19
N CYS A 436 -11.96 27.27 8.21
CA CYS A 436 -10.78 26.40 8.19
C CYS A 436 -10.88 25.37 7.06
N SER A 437 -12.07 24.79 6.89
CA SER A 437 -12.35 23.84 5.82
C SER A 437 -12.09 24.42 4.42
N LYS A 438 -12.46 25.68 4.16
CA LYS A 438 -12.22 26.36 2.88
C LYS A 438 -10.77 26.76 2.64
N LEU A 439 -9.96 26.85 3.70
CA LEU A 439 -8.54 27.23 3.61
C LEU A 439 -7.65 26.04 3.28
N VAL A 440 -8.06 24.84 3.72
CA VAL A 440 -7.35 23.58 3.46
C VAL A 440 -7.17 23.38 1.95
N GLY A 441 -5.95 23.04 1.52
CA GLY A 441 -5.60 22.85 0.11
C GLY A 441 -5.47 24.12 -0.74
N LYS A 442 -5.93 25.31 -0.28
CA LYS A 442 -5.68 26.60 -0.97
C LYS A 442 -4.32 27.20 -0.62
N LEU A 443 -3.76 26.84 0.53
CA LEU A 443 -2.40 27.22 0.94
C LEU A 443 -1.36 26.26 0.35
N GLY A 444 -1.47 26.02 -0.97
CA GLY A 444 -0.72 24.99 -1.69
C GLY A 444 0.79 25.01 -1.45
N LYS A 445 1.40 26.15 -1.07
CA LYS A 445 2.83 26.26 -0.74
C LYS A 445 3.21 25.58 0.59
N ASP A 446 2.35 25.65 1.61
CA ASP A 446 2.62 25.03 2.92
C ASP A 446 2.27 23.56 2.90
N THR A 447 1.19 23.19 2.20
CA THR A 447 0.90 21.78 1.93
C THR A 447 2.02 21.18 1.08
N GLU A 448 2.47 21.82 -0.01
CA GLU A 448 3.64 21.41 -0.81
C GLU A 448 4.92 21.31 0.01
N ARG A 449 5.19 22.23 0.96
CA ARG A 449 6.32 22.07 1.89
C ARG A 449 6.16 20.91 2.85
N ILE A 450 4.98 20.69 3.43
CA ILE A 450 4.69 19.55 4.32
C ILE A 450 4.79 18.24 3.52
N TYR A 451 4.31 18.21 2.27
CA TYR A 451 4.44 17.11 1.33
C TYR A 451 5.93 16.84 1.00
N GLN A 452 6.68 17.88 0.63
CA GLN A 452 8.11 17.78 0.31
C GLN A 452 8.95 17.37 1.54
N TYR A 453 8.65 17.90 2.72
CA TYR A 453 9.42 17.60 3.93
C TYR A 453 9.08 16.22 4.53
N ASN A 454 7.80 15.83 4.58
CA ASN A 454 7.39 14.56 5.20
C ASN A 454 7.42 13.37 4.24
N ILE A 455 7.38 13.59 2.92
CA ILE A 455 7.38 12.51 1.91
C ILE A 455 8.66 12.54 1.06
N VAL A 456 9.09 13.71 0.59
CA VAL A 456 10.20 13.82 -0.38
C VAL A 456 11.58 13.69 0.26
N GLN A 457 11.69 13.69 1.60
CA GLN A 457 12.93 13.23 2.25
C GLN A 457 13.14 11.71 2.24
N LYS A 458 12.21 10.92 1.68
CA LYS A 458 12.45 9.50 1.34
C LYS A 458 11.92 9.13 -0.03
N PRO A 459 12.56 9.64 -1.10
CA PRO A 459 12.45 9.02 -2.40
C PRO A 459 13.19 7.68 -2.32
N VAL A 460 12.50 6.59 -2.66
CA VAL A 460 13.24 5.50 -3.28
C VAL A 460 13.43 5.94 -4.73
N ILE A 461 14.65 6.45 -4.94
CA ILE A 461 15.40 6.54 -6.19
C ILE A 461 14.85 7.53 -7.23
N HIS A 462 15.04 8.80 -6.93
CA HIS A 462 15.59 9.69 -7.95
C HIS A 462 16.99 10.10 -7.48
N CYS A 463 18.00 9.57 -8.17
CA CYS A 463 19.35 10.07 -8.09
C CYS A 463 19.31 11.57 -8.41
N HIS A 464 19.42 12.42 -7.38
CA HIS A 464 20.22 13.65 -7.34
C HIS A 464 20.20 14.20 -5.90
N SER A 465 21.17 13.72 -5.11
CA SER A 465 21.85 14.45 -4.02
C SER A 465 21.00 15.30 -3.06
N SER A 466 20.37 14.65 -2.08
CA SER A 466 20.45 15.06 -0.67
C SER A 466 19.92 13.92 0.22
N GLU A 467 20.57 12.75 0.14
CA GLU A 467 20.31 11.62 1.03
C GLU A 467 21.01 11.84 2.38
N VAL A 468 20.37 11.41 3.47
CA VAL A 468 21.12 11.07 4.68
C VAL A 468 22.02 9.89 4.30
N ASP A 469 23.31 10.14 4.13
CA ASP A 469 24.29 9.13 3.75
C ASP A 469 24.35 8.01 4.80
N ASN A 470 23.64 6.92 4.53
CA ASN A 470 23.60 5.73 5.38
C ASN A 470 24.82 4.83 5.18
N THR A 471 25.74 5.14 4.26
CA THR A 471 26.89 4.30 3.92
C THR A 471 27.70 3.93 5.16
N LYS A 472 27.89 4.87 6.10
CA LYS A 472 28.57 4.59 7.38
C LYS A 472 27.86 3.52 8.21
N ASN A 473 26.53 3.57 8.28
CA ASN A 473 25.74 2.57 9.01
C ASN A 473 25.73 1.22 8.28
N ILE A 474 25.70 1.21 6.95
CA ILE A 474 25.83 -0.01 6.15
C ILE A 474 27.19 -0.68 6.39
N LYS A 475 28.31 0.07 6.35
CA LYS A 475 29.64 -0.48 6.67
C LYS A 475 29.69 -1.10 8.07
N LYS A 476 29.20 -0.38 9.08
CA LYS A 476 29.07 -0.91 10.46
C LYS A 476 28.20 -2.17 10.51
N PHE A 477 27.15 -2.25 9.71
CA PHE A 477 26.32 -3.45 9.61
C PHE A 477 27.11 -4.63 9.03
N LEU A 478 27.83 -4.42 7.93
CA LEU A 478 28.63 -5.47 7.30
C LEU A 478 29.67 -6.04 8.28
N GLU A 479 30.40 -5.18 8.99
CA GLU A 479 31.38 -5.59 10.01
C GLU A 479 30.78 -6.49 11.10
N LEU A 480 29.56 -6.17 11.56
CA LEU A 480 28.91 -6.87 12.67
C LEU A 480 28.22 -8.18 12.24
N TYR A 481 27.56 -8.17 11.09
CA TYR A 481 26.57 -9.18 10.73
C TYR A 481 27.01 -10.10 9.58
N MET A 482 27.88 -9.65 8.68
CA MET A 482 28.35 -10.48 7.58
C MET A 482 29.12 -11.72 8.06
N PRO A 483 30.00 -11.66 9.09
CA PRO A 483 30.69 -12.84 9.63
C PRO A 483 29.76 -13.89 10.26
N GLN A 484 28.52 -13.51 10.57
CA GLN A 484 27.54 -14.40 11.20
C GLN A 484 26.88 -15.35 10.20
N ASN A 485 27.10 -15.18 8.88
CA ASN A 485 26.57 -16.05 7.84
C ASN A 485 25.07 -16.35 7.99
N MET A 486 24.28 -15.31 8.31
CA MET A 486 22.84 -15.46 8.59
C MET A 486 21.98 -15.74 7.37
N LEU A 487 22.54 -15.65 6.16
CA LEU A 487 21.85 -15.95 4.89
C LEU A 487 22.41 -17.21 4.21
N GLU A 488 23.23 -17.97 4.94
CA GLU A 488 23.74 -19.27 4.51
C GLU A 488 23.17 -20.33 5.45
N ASN A 489 22.68 -21.43 4.88
CA ASN A 489 22.29 -22.58 5.68
C ASN A 489 23.56 -23.11 6.35
N SER A 490 23.65 -23.00 7.67
CA SER A 490 24.69 -23.67 8.41
C SER A 490 24.31 -25.13 8.64
N ASN A 491 25.30 -25.99 8.84
CA ASN A 491 25.08 -27.36 9.32
C ASN A 491 24.66 -27.39 10.81
N THR A 492 24.31 -26.25 11.39
CA THR A 492 23.95 -26.08 12.80
C THR A 492 22.51 -25.55 12.89
N LEU A 493 21.71 -26.12 13.79
CA LEU A 493 20.32 -25.71 14.03
C LEU A 493 20.28 -24.38 14.81
N ARG A 494 20.55 -23.27 14.12
CA ARG A 494 20.46 -21.93 14.72
C ARG A 494 19.01 -21.49 14.81
N SER A 495 18.65 -20.83 15.90
CA SER A 495 17.37 -20.13 16.05
C SER A 495 17.51 -18.89 16.91
N HIS A 496 16.67 -17.89 16.66
CA HIS A 496 16.46 -16.79 17.58
C HIS A 496 15.46 -17.21 18.66
N ARG A 497 15.61 -16.70 19.89
CA ARG A 497 14.72 -16.94 21.04
C ARG A 497 13.26 -16.56 20.78
N GLY A 498 13.01 -15.60 19.90
CA GLY A 498 11.66 -15.25 19.46
C GLY A 498 11.07 -16.18 18.40
N PHE A 499 11.91 -16.99 17.74
CA PHE A 499 11.65 -17.58 16.43
C PHE A 499 12.26 -19.00 16.32
N HIS A 500 11.99 -19.85 17.32
CA HIS A 500 12.62 -21.18 17.44
C HIS A 500 12.35 -22.12 16.27
N ASP A 501 11.14 -22.06 15.70
CA ASP A 501 10.69 -22.93 14.60
C ASP A 501 10.29 -22.12 13.36
N PHE A 502 10.92 -20.97 13.14
CA PHE A 502 10.54 -20.09 12.05
C PHE A 502 10.92 -20.67 10.69
N VAL A 503 9.97 -20.68 9.76
CA VAL A 503 10.18 -21.13 8.37
C VAL A 503 9.54 -20.11 7.44
N HIS A 504 10.28 -19.64 6.44
CA HIS A 504 9.73 -18.71 5.47
C HIS A 504 8.95 -19.45 4.39
N ARG A 505 7.65 -19.57 4.61
CA ARG A 505 6.72 -20.21 3.66
C ARG A 505 5.54 -19.31 3.35
N ILE A 506 5.22 -19.18 2.07
CA ILE A 506 3.98 -18.56 1.59
C ILE A 506 3.04 -19.69 1.21
N CYS A 507 1.97 -19.85 1.98
CA CYS A 507 0.91 -20.81 1.73
C CYS A 507 -0.42 -20.28 2.24
N ILE A 508 -1.52 -20.80 1.71
CA ILE A 508 -2.87 -20.48 2.20
C ILE A 508 -3.21 -21.43 3.35
N LYS A 509 -3.50 -20.88 4.54
CA LYS A 509 -3.98 -21.68 5.68
C LYS A 509 -5.41 -22.16 5.41
N ASN A 510 -5.73 -23.45 5.52
CA ASN A 510 -7.08 -23.96 5.23
C ASN A 510 -7.64 -23.53 3.85
N PRO A 511 -7.00 -23.91 2.72
CA PRO A 511 -7.41 -23.49 1.38
C PRO A 511 -8.89 -23.72 1.04
N LYS A 512 -9.46 -24.88 1.42
CA LYS A 512 -10.88 -25.20 1.20
C LYS A 512 -11.83 -24.16 1.80
N LYS A 513 -11.54 -23.73 3.04
CA LYS A 513 -12.35 -22.73 3.75
C LYS A 513 -12.26 -21.35 3.08
N LEU A 514 -11.11 -21.02 2.49
CA LEU A 514 -10.99 -19.79 1.70
C LEU A 514 -11.81 -19.89 0.41
N SER A 515 -11.75 -21.03 -0.29
CA SER A 515 -12.51 -21.28 -1.51
C SER A 515 -14.02 -21.13 -1.28
N GLU A 516 -14.54 -21.76 -0.22
CA GLU A 516 -15.94 -21.63 0.22
C GLU A 516 -16.31 -20.17 0.51
N ARG A 517 -15.38 -19.43 1.16
CA ARG A 517 -15.58 -18.02 1.51
C ARG A 517 -15.65 -17.14 0.28
N LEU A 518 -14.72 -17.27 -0.66
CA LEU A 518 -14.69 -16.50 -1.90
C LEU A 518 -15.92 -16.82 -2.77
N SER A 519 -16.33 -18.09 -2.83
CA SER A 519 -17.57 -18.48 -3.52
C SER A 519 -18.81 -17.85 -2.89
N LYS A 520 -18.89 -17.80 -1.56
CA LYS A 520 -19.96 -17.08 -0.86
C LYS A 520 -19.93 -15.57 -1.17
N TYR A 521 -18.75 -14.96 -1.25
CA TYR A 521 -18.61 -13.54 -1.59
C TYR A 521 -19.10 -13.24 -3.00
N ARG A 522 -18.82 -14.09 -4.00
CA ARG A 522 -19.37 -13.95 -5.36
C ARG A 522 -20.90 -13.98 -5.38
N ILE A 523 -21.51 -14.94 -4.67
CA ILE A 523 -22.97 -15.06 -4.58
C ILE A 523 -23.58 -13.82 -3.92
N ASN A 524 -22.99 -13.36 -2.82
CA ASN A 524 -23.44 -12.14 -2.15
C ASN A 524 -23.30 -10.92 -3.07
N LEU A 525 -22.18 -10.79 -3.76
CA LEU A 525 -21.90 -9.67 -4.66
C LEU A 525 -22.85 -9.65 -5.86
N ALA A 526 -23.22 -10.80 -6.40
CA ALA A 526 -24.23 -10.91 -7.47
C ALA A 526 -25.59 -10.35 -7.01
N ASN A 527 -25.97 -10.58 -5.75
CA ASN A 527 -27.21 -10.02 -5.17
C ASN A 527 -27.12 -8.52 -4.86
N GLU A 528 -25.92 -7.94 -4.94
CA GLU A 528 -25.63 -6.54 -4.62
C GLU A 528 -25.13 -5.74 -5.83
N GLN A 529 -25.28 -6.27 -7.05
CA GLN A 529 -24.76 -5.63 -8.27
C GLN A 529 -25.27 -4.19 -8.47
N TYR A 530 -26.46 -3.88 -7.96
CA TYR A 530 -27.01 -2.52 -7.98
C TYR A 530 -26.16 -1.49 -7.19
N VAL A 531 -25.26 -1.91 -6.30
CA VAL A 531 -24.31 -1.00 -5.63
C VAL A 531 -23.36 -0.34 -6.63
N HIS A 532 -23.18 -0.96 -7.80
CA HIS A 532 -22.31 -0.50 -8.88
C HIS A 532 -23.07 0.24 -10.00
N LEU A 533 -24.41 0.24 -9.94
CA LEU A 533 -25.29 1.13 -10.69
C LEU A 533 -25.30 2.51 -9.98
#